data_AF-A0A4R0RJZ4-F1
#
_entry.id   AF-A0A4R0RJZ4-F1
#
_cell.length_a   1.000
_cell.length_b   1.000
_cell.length_c   1.000
_cell.angle_alpha   90.00
_cell.angle_beta   90.00
_cell.angle_gamma   90.00
#
_symmetry.space_group_name_H-M   'P 1'
#
loop_
_entity.id
_entity.type
_entity.pdbx_description
1 polymer ?
#
loop_
_entity_poly.entity_id
_entity_poly.type
_entity_poly.pdbx_seq_one_letter_code
_entity_poly.pdbx_strand_id
1 'polypeptide(L)'
;MSDVVEPRKPMPSNAFATVVLPGVASSTQHPSLNLLLRRHQPLANTLPYYLDSPANMIACPSQPTHLGHLRLSLSLGQIIGSGAVSRVYEATVIPSGSSSSLNSRILPPLVVKISRRGMGHTLLPEAQNYVEMATLQGHVIPRCYGLYSATIPDGIQFRPWEGEDGDAQARNDRWPFHSLPKDEGLLASNIVTILVLERLGEALPLGTFRTDPTDFPEIQAMYTDMSTFGVVHHHMATSNIVKALDGAALPVLTSPNWTKPYQYRLIDFHESFKVNIEPSRLAAIEHVGLERLLNEA
;
A
#
# COMPACT_ATOMS: atom_id res chain seq x y z
N MET A 1 -0.70 -33.95 29.80
CA MET A 1 -1.18 -33.86 28.41
C MET A 1 -0.88 -32.44 27.96
N SER A 2 0.18 -32.27 27.20
CA SER A 2 0.53 -30.97 26.60
C SER A 2 -0.42 -30.73 25.44
N ASP A 3 -1.29 -29.73 25.58
CA ASP A 3 -2.18 -29.31 24.50
C ASP A 3 -1.33 -28.91 23.28
N VAL A 4 -1.47 -29.68 22.21
CA VAL A 4 -0.86 -29.35 20.92
C VAL A 4 -1.66 -28.17 20.36
N VAL A 5 -1.17 -26.95 20.62
CA VAL A 5 -1.73 -25.74 20.03
C VAL A 5 -1.47 -25.79 18.52
N GLU A 6 -2.52 -26.00 17.72
CA GLU A 6 -2.40 -25.94 16.27
C GLU A 6 -1.81 -24.58 15.84
N PRO A 7 -0.85 -24.56 14.89
CA PRO A 7 -0.26 -23.32 14.41
C PRO A 7 -1.35 -22.47 13.75
N ARG A 8 -1.54 -21.25 14.26
CA ARG A 8 -2.50 -20.30 13.69
C ARG A 8 -2.15 -20.00 12.24
N LYS A 9 -3.17 -19.97 11.38
CA LYS A 9 -2.99 -19.68 9.95
C LYS A 9 -2.88 -18.17 9.71
N PRO A 10 -2.11 -17.73 8.69
CA PRO A 10 -2.14 -16.35 8.23
C PRO A 10 -3.55 -15.89 7.88
N MET A 11 -3.84 -14.61 8.10
CA MET A 11 -5.05 -13.99 7.58
C MET A 11 -4.92 -13.73 6.07
N PRO A 12 -5.86 -14.17 5.23
CA PRO A 12 -5.88 -13.81 3.82
C PRO A 12 -5.98 -12.28 3.61
N SER A 13 -5.26 -11.75 2.63
CA SER A 13 -5.29 -10.33 2.27
C SER A 13 -6.67 -9.83 1.86
N ASN A 14 -7.53 -10.71 1.35
CA ASN A 14 -8.89 -10.42 0.91
C ASN A 14 -9.97 -10.70 1.96
N ALA A 15 -9.61 -10.94 3.23
CA ALA A 15 -10.53 -11.46 4.24
C ALA A 15 -11.60 -10.46 4.72
N PHE A 16 -11.33 -9.15 4.64
CA PHE A 16 -12.21 -8.13 5.22
C PHE A 16 -13.09 -7.47 4.15
N ALA A 17 -14.39 -7.37 4.43
CA ALA A 17 -15.33 -6.58 3.62
C ALA A 17 -15.43 -5.14 4.12
N THR A 18 -15.18 -4.92 5.41
CA THR A 18 -15.36 -3.64 6.07
C THR A 18 -14.26 -3.36 7.08
N VAL A 19 -13.91 -2.07 7.18
CA VAL A 19 -13.03 -1.53 8.22
C VAL A 19 -13.81 -0.50 9.01
N VAL A 20 -13.67 -0.51 10.33
CA VAL A 20 -14.23 0.51 11.21
C VAL A 20 -13.11 1.24 11.91
N LEU A 21 -13.14 2.57 11.84
CA LEU A 21 -12.25 3.46 12.57
C LEU A 21 -13.06 4.18 13.66
N PRO A 22 -12.99 3.76 14.93
CA PRO A 22 -13.77 4.40 15.99
C PRO A 22 -13.23 5.78 16.37
N GLY A 23 -14.14 6.72 16.62
CA GLY A 23 -13.80 8.05 17.14
C GLY A 23 -12.90 8.92 16.27
N VAL A 24 -12.78 8.63 14.97
CA VAL A 24 -11.99 9.42 14.01
C VAL A 24 -12.80 10.55 13.37
N ALA A 25 -14.09 10.61 13.63
CA ALA A 25 -14.98 11.66 13.13
C ALA A 25 -15.73 12.33 14.29
N SER A 26 -16.21 13.55 14.08
CA SER A 26 -16.99 14.31 15.07
C SER A 26 -17.98 15.25 14.40
N SER A 27 -19.01 15.64 15.14
CA SER A 27 -19.97 16.68 14.79
C SER A 27 -20.28 17.51 16.03
N THR A 28 -21.01 18.61 15.86
CA THR A 28 -21.48 19.44 16.98
C THR A 28 -22.37 18.67 17.96
N GLN A 29 -23.11 17.67 17.49
CA GLN A 29 -24.01 16.85 18.32
C GLN A 29 -23.34 15.59 18.88
N HIS A 30 -22.35 15.05 18.16
CA HIS A 30 -21.67 13.82 18.51
C HIS A 30 -20.15 14.02 18.45
N PRO A 31 -19.47 14.20 19.60
CA PRO A 31 -18.03 14.54 19.64
C PRO A 31 -17.11 13.37 19.24
N SER A 32 -17.67 12.18 19.11
CA SER A 32 -16.95 10.96 18.70
C SER A 32 -17.87 10.08 17.87
N LEU A 33 -17.51 9.88 16.61
CA LEU A 33 -18.23 9.08 15.63
C LEU A 33 -17.29 8.04 15.02
N ASN A 34 -17.84 6.87 14.75
CA ASN A 34 -17.14 5.80 14.06
C ASN A 34 -17.30 5.96 12.56
N LEU A 35 -16.21 5.81 11.82
CA LEU A 35 -16.26 5.75 10.36
C LEU A 35 -16.27 4.29 9.91
N LEU A 36 -17.33 3.88 9.21
CA LEU A 36 -17.44 2.56 8.57
C LEU A 36 -17.02 2.68 7.10
N LEU A 37 -15.94 2.01 6.73
CA LEU A 37 -15.41 1.97 5.38
C LEU A 37 -15.70 0.61 4.74
N ARG A 38 -16.08 0.63 3.46
CA ARG A 38 -16.37 -0.56 2.67
C ARG A 38 -15.24 -0.85 1.70
N ARG A 39 -14.94 -2.13 1.50
CA ARG A 39 -13.89 -2.55 0.59
C ARG A 39 -14.23 -2.12 -0.83
N HIS A 40 -13.25 -1.53 -1.50
CA HIS A 40 -13.27 -1.24 -2.91
C HIS A 40 -12.41 -2.28 -3.63
N GLN A 41 -12.89 -2.80 -4.75
CA GLN A 41 -12.03 -3.53 -5.67
C GLN A 41 -11.44 -2.48 -6.63
N PRO A 42 -10.13 -2.20 -6.59
CA PRO A 42 -9.54 -1.35 -7.60
C PRO A 42 -9.83 -1.97 -8.98
N LEU A 43 -10.24 -1.13 -9.92
CA LEU A 43 -10.34 -1.54 -11.31
C LEU A 43 -8.92 -1.81 -11.81
N ALA A 44 -8.78 -2.77 -12.73
CA ALA A 44 -7.49 -3.09 -13.32
C ALA A 44 -6.82 -1.81 -13.82
N ASN A 45 -5.51 -1.66 -13.56
CA ASN A 45 -4.77 -0.44 -13.88
C ASN A 45 -5.04 -0.12 -15.34
N THR A 46 -5.67 1.03 -15.53
CA THR A 46 -6.24 1.49 -16.78
C THR A 46 -5.12 1.68 -17.79
N LEU A 47 -5.11 0.80 -18.79
CA LEU A 47 -4.27 0.74 -19.99
C LEU A 47 -2.75 0.83 -19.70
N PRO A 48 -1.98 -0.25 -19.92
CA PRO A 48 -0.52 -0.16 -19.79
C PRO A 48 0.01 0.96 -20.69
N TYR A 49 1.04 1.68 -20.23
CA TYR A 49 1.81 2.56 -21.09
C TYR A 49 2.49 1.68 -22.13
N TYR A 50 1.94 1.67 -23.34
CA TYR A 50 2.44 0.85 -24.44
C TYR A 50 3.76 1.44 -24.93
N LEU A 51 4.84 0.71 -24.67
CA LEU A 51 6.17 1.01 -25.17
C LEU A 51 6.59 0.00 -26.24
N ASP A 52 6.05 -1.23 -26.18
CA ASP A 52 6.22 -2.28 -27.18
C ASP A 52 4.86 -2.73 -27.78
N SER A 53 4.84 -3.81 -28.55
CA SER A 53 3.61 -4.39 -29.12
C SER A 53 2.60 -4.83 -28.03
N PRO A 54 1.28 -4.62 -28.23
CA PRO A 54 0.24 -5.09 -27.29
C PRO A 54 0.27 -6.60 -27.02
N ALA A 55 0.84 -7.39 -27.93
CA ALA A 55 0.97 -8.84 -27.77
C ALA A 55 1.91 -9.27 -26.62
N ASN A 56 2.76 -8.37 -26.12
CA ASN A 56 3.74 -8.65 -25.07
C ASN A 56 3.20 -8.37 -23.65
N MET A 57 1.88 -8.34 -23.47
CA MET A 57 1.31 -8.04 -22.16
C MET A 57 1.57 -9.16 -21.14
N ILE A 58 2.14 -8.77 -20.01
CA ILE A 58 2.24 -9.63 -18.83
C ILE A 58 0.85 -9.74 -18.22
N ALA A 59 0.31 -10.96 -18.24
CA ALA A 59 -1.01 -11.26 -17.69
C ALA A 59 -1.08 -10.87 -16.21
N CYS A 60 -2.17 -10.20 -15.82
CA CYS A 60 -2.46 -9.96 -14.41
C CYS A 60 -2.65 -11.31 -13.70
N PRO A 61 -2.15 -11.48 -12.47
CA PRO A 61 -2.51 -12.64 -11.67
C PRO A 61 -4.04 -12.70 -11.53
N SER A 62 -4.60 -13.91 -11.54
CA SER A 62 -6.02 -14.10 -11.28
C SER A 62 -6.38 -13.54 -9.91
N GLN A 63 -7.25 -12.53 -9.88
CA GLN A 63 -7.74 -11.96 -8.63
C GLN A 63 -8.46 -13.03 -7.80
N PRO A 64 -8.32 -13.02 -6.45
CA PRO A 64 -9.12 -13.91 -5.60
C PRO A 64 -10.61 -13.68 -5.86
N THR A 65 -11.30 -14.72 -6.33
CA THR A 65 -12.71 -14.65 -6.75
C THR A 65 -13.69 -14.43 -5.60
N HIS A 66 -13.25 -14.68 -4.35
CA HIS A 66 -14.11 -14.52 -3.17
C HIS A 66 -13.62 -13.37 -2.29
N LEU A 67 -14.42 -12.31 -2.22
CA LEU A 67 -14.31 -11.31 -1.18
C LEU A 67 -14.65 -11.97 0.17
N GLY A 68 -13.78 -11.79 1.16
CA GLY A 68 -14.13 -12.17 2.52
C GLY A 68 -15.26 -11.30 3.07
N HIS A 69 -15.86 -11.72 4.18
CA HIS A 69 -17.00 -11.07 4.82
C HIS A 69 -16.67 -10.53 6.21
N LEU A 70 -15.39 -10.54 6.60
CA LEU A 70 -14.99 -10.16 7.94
C LEU A 70 -15.01 -8.63 8.12
N ARG A 71 -15.16 -8.23 9.38
CA ARG A 71 -15.06 -6.85 9.83
C ARG A 71 -13.78 -6.68 10.64
N LEU A 72 -13.01 -5.63 10.33
CA LEU A 72 -11.81 -5.23 11.06
C LEU A 72 -12.05 -3.88 11.73
N SER A 73 -11.88 -3.79 13.04
CA SER A 73 -11.93 -2.51 13.76
C SER A 73 -10.52 -2.10 14.16
N LEU A 74 -10.12 -0.87 13.83
CA LEU A 74 -8.77 -0.36 14.06
C LEU A 74 -8.82 0.96 14.83
N SER A 75 -7.97 1.11 15.84
CA SER A 75 -7.65 2.43 16.41
C SER A 75 -6.42 3.00 15.70
N LEU A 76 -6.48 4.26 15.31
CA LEU A 76 -5.34 4.98 14.76
C LEU A 76 -4.43 5.46 15.89
N GLY A 77 -3.14 5.16 15.77
CA GLY A 77 -2.08 5.66 16.64
C GLY A 77 -1.44 6.93 16.07
N GLN A 78 -0.13 7.06 16.27
CA GLN A 78 0.65 8.19 15.76
C GLN A 78 0.83 8.13 14.23
N ILE A 79 1.09 9.30 13.64
CA ILE A 79 1.51 9.41 12.24
C ILE A 79 2.96 8.93 12.15
N ILE A 80 3.22 7.98 11.27
CA ILE A 80 4.56 7.43 11.00
C ILE A 80 5.06 7.77 9.60
N GLY A 81 4.21 8.35 8.76
CA GLY A 81 4.56 8.84 7.42
C GLY A 81 3.58 9.90 6.95
N SER A 82 4.06 10.89 6.22
CA SER A 82 3.23 11.96 5.67
C SER A 82 3.76 12.36 4.30
N GLY A 83 2.98 12.07 3.27
CA GLY A 83 3.29 12.41 1.88
C GLY A 83 2.41 13.52 1.33
N ALA A 84 2.55 13.79 0.03
CA ALA A 84 1.76 14.80 -0.65
C ALA A 84 0.28 14.44 -0.78
N VAL A 85 -0.03 13.15 -0.92
CA VAL A 85 -1.39 12.65 -1.21
C VAL A 85 -2.03 11.87 -0.05
N SER A 86 -1.25 11.51 0.97
CA SER A 86 -1.72 10.67 2.08
C SER A 86 -0.92 10.85 3.37
N ARG A 87 -1.47 10.31 4.46
CA ARG A 87 -0.83 10.16 5.77
C ARG A 87 -0.88 8.69 6.19
N VAL A 88 0.19 8.19 6.79
CA VAL A 88 0.31 6.81 7.28
C VAL A 88 0.26 6.83 8.80
N TYR A 89 -0.71 6.11 9.36
CA TYR A 89 -0.90 5.96 10.79
C TYR A 89 -0.53 4.56 11.22
N GLU A 90 0.10 4.44 12.40
CA GLU A 90 0.09 3.18 13.13
C GLU A 90 -1.35 2.74 13.40
N ALA A 91 -1.63 1.44 13.33
CA ALA A 91 -2.96 0.90 13.58
C ALA A 91 -2.94 -0.30 14.53
N THR A 92 -3.81 -0.25 15.53
CA THR A 92 -4.01 -1.35 16.48
C THR A 92 -5.37 -1.99 16.26
N VAL A 93 -5.40 -3.31 16.17
CA VAL A 93 -6.65 -4.07 16.07
C VAL A 93 -7.43 -3.95 17.38
N ILE A 94 -8.71 -3.62 17.29
CA ILE A 94 -9.65 -3.61 18.41
C ILE A 94 -10.43 -4.94 18.37
N PRO A 95 -10.10 -5.95 19.22
CA PRO A 95 -10.68 -7.27 19.10
C PRO A 95 -12.19 -7.28 19.32
N SER A 96 -12.69 -6.46 20.25
CA SER A 96 -14.13 -6.35 20.58
C SER A 96 -14.97 -5.76 19.44
N GLY A 97 -14.37 -4.99 18.54
CA GLY A 97 -15.04 -4.40 17.37
C GLY A 97 -14.85 -5.20 16.08
N SER A 98 -14.06 -6.26 16.11
CA SER A 98 -13.68 -7.08 14.96
C SER A 98 -14.39 -8.44 14.97
N SER A 99 -14.43 -9.11 13.82
CA SER A 99 -14.99 -10.47 13.73
C SER A 99 -14.23 -11.46 14.62
N SER A 100 -14.94 -12.36 15.32
CA SER A 100 -14.31 -13.35 16.22
C SER A 100 -13.33 -14.31 15.51
N SER A 101 -13.50 -14.52 14.20
CA SER A 101 -12.60 -15.31 13.36
C SER A 101 -11.17 -14.77 13.30
N LEU A 102 -10.91 -13.53 13.73
CA LEU A 102 -9.55 -12.99 13.83
C LEU A 102 -8.74 -13.68 14.94
N ASN A 103 -9.39 -14.17 16.00
CA ASN A 103 -8.72 -14.76 17.17
C ASN A 103 -7.96 -16.05 16.84
N SER A 104 -8.35 -16.75 15.78
CA SER A 104 -7.71 -17.99 15.31
C SER A 104 -6.70 -17.77 14.17
N ARG A 105 -6.45 -16.50 13.80
CA ARG A 105 -5.58 -16.13 12.69
C ARG A 105 -4.44 -15.24 13.14
N ILE A 106 -3.40 -15.18 12.31
CA ILE A 106 -2.26 -14.28 12.50
C ILE A 106 -2.46 -13.07 11.58
N LEU A 107 -2.47 -11.88 12.20
CA LEU A 107 -2.30 -10.60 11.52
C LEU A 107 -0.92 -10.06 11.92
N PRO A 108 -0.10 -9.57 10.97
CA PRO A 108 1.05 -8.75 11.34
C PRO A 108 0.56 -7.42 11.95
N PRO A 109 1.44 -6.67 12.63
CA PRO A 109 1.16 -5.28 12.97
C PRO A 109 0.74 -4.52 11.72
N LEU A 110 -0.20 -3.57 11.86
CA LEU A 110 -0.81 -2.88 10.73
C LEU A 110 -0.51 -1.38 10.74
N VAL A 111 -0.64 -0.80 9.55
CA VAL A 111 -0.73 0.65 9.32
C VAL A 111 -1.95 0.95 8.46
N VAL A 112 -2.45 2.18 8.59
CA VAL A 112 -3.51 2.70 7.74
C VAL A 112 -2.98 3.93 7.00
N LYS A 113 -2.86 3.82 5.67
CA LYS A 113 -2.56 4.95 4.78
C LYS A 113 -3.88 5.59 4.38
N ILE A 114 -4.09 6.84 4.78
CA ILE A 114 -5.33 7.60 4.59
C ILE A 114 -5.08 8.69 3.55
N SER A 115 -5.95 8.79 2.54
CA SER A 115 -5.90 9.85 1.55
C SER A 115 -6.12 11.23 2.20
N ARG A 116 -5.41 12.25 1.73
CA ARG A 116 -5.74 13.65 2.07
C ARG A 116 -7.10 14.05 1.52
N ARG A 117 -7.66 15.15 2.03
CA ARG A 117 -8.93 15.70 1.56
C ARG A 117 -8.86 15.98 0.05
N GLY A 118 -9.87 15.54 -0.70
CA GLY A 118 -9.88 15.67 -2.16
C GLY A 118 -8.98 14.69 -2.93
N MET A 119 -8.13 13.91 -2.25
CA MET A 119 -7.16 12.99 -2.85
C MET A 119 -7.60 11.53 -2.79
N GLY A 120 -8.89 11.24 -2.60
CA GLY A 120 -9.39 9.87 -2.47
C GLY A 120 -8.99 8.95 -3.63
N HIS A 121 -8.86 9.50 -4.83
CA HIS A 121 -8.55 8.74 -6.04
C HIS A 121 -7.07 8.29 -6.12
N THR A 122 -6.15 8.94 -5.40
CA THR A 122 -4.70 8.67 -5.53
C THR A 122 -4.28 7.33 -4.96
N LEU A 123 -5.06 6.75 -4.05
CA LEU A 123 -4.80 5.42 -3.48
C LEU A 123 -5.37 4.27 -4.34
N LEU A 124 -6.22 4.57 -5.34
CA LEU A 124 -6.75 3.58 -6.27
C LEU A 124 -5.64 2.88 -7.09
N PRO A 125 -4.75 3.60 -7.81
CA PRO A 125 -3.68 2.95 -8.58
C PRO A 125 -2.68 2.22 -7.67
N GLU A 126 -2.37 2.78 -6.50
CA GLU A 126 -1.51 2.11 -5.51
C GLU A 126 -2.10 0.77 -5.07
N ALA A 127 -3.40 0.73 -4.73
CA ALA A 127 -4.10 -0.50 -4.38
C ALA A 127 -4.02 -1.55 -5.49
N GLN A 128 -4.15 -1.10 -6.74
CA GLN A 128 -4.08 -1.99 -7.89
C GLN A 128 -2.70 -2.60 -8.06
N ASN A 129 -1.63 -1.81 -7.88
CA ASN A 129 -0.26 -2.32 -7.93
C ASN A 129 -0.02 -3.44 -6.91
N TYR A 130 -0.59 -3.34 -5.70
CA TYR A 130 -0.54 -4.45 -4.73
C TYR A 130 -1.27 -5.71 -5.24
N VAL A 131 -2.38 -5.56 -5.96
CA VAL A 131 -3.11 -6.70 -6.54
C VAL A 131 -2.31 -7.35 -7.68
N GLU A 132 -1.73 -6.55 -8.56
CA GLU A 132 -0.86 -7.01 -9.66
C GLU A 132 0.35 -7.78 -9.12
N MET A 133 0.92 -7.33 -8.00
CA MET A 133 2.10 -7.91 -7.38
C MET A 133 1.77 -8.81 -6.19
N ALA A 134 0.63 -9.51 -6.24
CA ALA A 134 0.12 -10.29 -5.10
C ALA A 134 1.13 -11.31 -4.56
N THR A 135 1.94 -11.93 -5.42
CA THR A 135 2.96 -12.91 -5.01
C THR A 135 4.16 -12.25 -4.33
N LEU A 136 4.39 -10.95 -4.55
CA LEU A 136 5.47 -10.16 -3.93
C LEU A 136 5.16 -9.71 -2.50
N GLN A 137 3.88 -9.78 -2.11
CA GLN A 137 3.43 -9.29 -0.81
C GLN A 137 3.98 -10.09 0.36
N GLY A 138 4.50 -9.37 1.34
CA GLY A 138 5.13 -9.93 2.54
C GLY A 138 6.60 -10.26 2.39
N HIS A 139 7.18 -10.13 1.18
CA HIS A 139 8.60 -10.35 0.94
C HIS A 139 9.30 -9.22 0.16
N VAL A 140 8.80 -8.76 -0.98
CA VAL A 140 9.38 -7.59 -1.70
C VAL A 140 8.59 -6.31 -1.40
N ILE A 141 7.28 -6.43 -1.20
CA ILE A 141 6.38 -5.32 -0.85
C ILE A 141 5.56 -5.68 0.40
N PRO A 142 4.99 -4.73 1.15
CA PRO A 142 4.12 -5.07 2.29
C PRO A 142 2.87 -5.83 1.86
N ARG A 143 2.31 -6.62 2.78
CA ARG A 143 0.97 -7.19 2.60
C ARG A 143 -0.08 -6.08 2.61
N CYS A 144 -0.96 -6.09 1.63
CA CYS A 144 -2.09 -5.20 1.49
C CYS A 144 -3.38 -5.95 1.81
N TYR A 145 -4.07 -5.51 2.86
CA TYR A 145 -5.36 -6.07 3.30
C TYR A 145 -6.55 -5.38 2.64
N GLY A 146 -6.30 -4.55 1.62
CA GLY A 146 -7.30 -3.97 0.75
C GLY A 146 -7.41 -2.45 0.83
N LEU A 147 -8.12 -1.92 -0.16
CA LEU A 147 -8.55 -0.54 -0.27
C LEU A 147 -9.98 -0.42 0.25
N TYR A 148 -10.25 0.61 1.05
CA TYR A 148 -11.58 0.88 1.59
C TYR A 148 -11.93 2.34 1.39
N SER A 149 -13.22 2.63 1.27
CA SER A 149 -13.71 3.99 1.13
C SER A 149 -14.94 4.25 1.98
N ALA A 150 -15.13 5.53 2.33
CA ALA A 150 -16.33 6.04 2.95
C ALA A 150 -16.56 7.49 2.53
N THR A 151 -17.83 7.88 2.42
CA THR A 151 -18.21 9.28 2.25
C THR A 151 -18.29 9.95 3.62
N ILE A 152 -17.61 11.08 3.78
CA ILE A 152 -17.74 11.96 4.95
C ILE A 152 -18.96 12.86 4.71
N PRO A 153 -20.01 12.76 5.53
CA PRO A 153 -21.20 13.60 5.38
C PRO A 153 -20.89 15.08 5.68
N ASP A 154 -21.71 15.97 5.13
CA ASP A 154 -21.60 17.40 5.42
C ASP A 154 -21.78 17.68 6.92
N GLY A 155 -21.00 18.62 7.46
CA GLY A 155 -20.99 18.96 8.88
C GLY A 155 -20.26 17.96 9.78
N ILE A 156 -19.72 16.87 9.23
CA ILE A 156 -18.83 15.96 9.94
C ILE A 156 -17.38 16.38 9.74
N GLN A 157 -16.66 16.56 10.85
CA GLN A 157 -15.22 16.71 10.85
C GLN A 157 -14.58 15.32 10.87
N PHE A 158 -13.60 15.10 9.99
CA PHE A 158 -12.79 13.89 9.96
C PHE A 158 -11.39 14.23 10.44
N ARG A 159 -11.02 13.75 11.63
CA ARG A 159 -9.80 14.15 12.33
C ARG A 159 -8.52 14.01 11.50
N PRO A 160 -8.34 12.94 10.68
CA PRO A 160 -7.17 12.83 9.81
C PRO A 160 -7.04 13.93 8.73
N TRP A 161 -8.07 14.74 8.49
CA TRP A 161 -8.03 15.91 7.61
C TRP A 161 -7.92 17.25 8.35
N GLU A 162 -7.84 17.24 9.68
CA GLU A 162 -7.65 18.47 10.44
C GLU A 162 -6.34 19.16 10.05
N GLY A 163 -6.41 20.49 9.91
CA GLY A 163 -5.28 21.32 9.49
C GLY A 163 -4.95 21.27 7.99
N GLU A 164 -5.80 20.67 7.15
CA GLU A 164 -5.58 20.60 5.68
C GLU A 164 -6.20 21.77 4.88
N ASP A 165 -6.79 22.77 5.55
CA ASP A 165 -7.67 23.79 4.94
C ASP A 165 -6.99 24.75 3.94
N GLY A 166 -5.69 24.61 3.67
CA GLY A 166 -4.95 25.46 2.72
C GLY A 166 -4.25 24.77 1.55
N ASP A 167 -3.98 23.46 1.63
CA ASP A 167 -3.04 22.78 0.71
C ASP A 167 -3.71 22.00 -0.43
N ALA A 168 -4.97 21.58 -0.26
CA ALA A 168 -5.66 20.71 -1.23
C ALA A 168 -6.00 21.46 -2.54
N GLN A 169 -6.30 22.76 -2.46
CA GLN A 169 -6.75 23.55 -3.61
C GLN A 169 -5.58 24.03 -4.49
N ALA A 170 -4.40 24.25 -3.92
CA ALA A 170 -3.22 24.70 -4.65
C ALA A 170 -2.50 23.57 -5.44
N ARG A 171 -2.77 22.29 -5.11
CA ARG A 171 -2.04 21.14 -5.68
C ARG A 171 -2.76 20.47 -6.86
N ASN A 172 -4.07 20.67 -7.01
CA ASN A 172 -4.83 20.14 -8.15
C ASN A 172 -4.36 20.69 -9.51
N ASP A 173 -3.74 21.87 -9.55
CA ASP A 173 -3.33 22.52 -10.79
C ASP A 173 -1.94 22.08 -11.30
N ARG A 174 -1.15 21.36 -10.50
CA ARG A 174 0.28 21.13 -10.80
C ARG A 174 0.67 19.73 -11.24
N TRP A 175 -0.18 18.73 -11.03
CA TRP A 175 0.14 17.35 -11.38
C TRP A 175 -1.00 16.75 -12.20
N PRO A 176 -0.82 16.50 -13.51
CA PRO A 176 -1.76 15.68 -14.24
C PRO A 176 -1.65 14.28 -13.64
N PHE A 177 -2.59 13.92 -12.75
CA PHE A 177 -2.73 12.56 -12.25
C PHE A 177 -2.63 11.63 -13.44
N HIS A 178 -1.66 10.71 -13.41
CA HIS A 178 -1.48 9.74 -14.47
C HIS A 178 -2.79 8.95 -14.63
N SER A 179 -3.58 9.37 -15.61
CA SER A 179 -4.47 8.54 -16.43
C SER A 179 -5.42 7.62 -15.65
N LEU A 180 -6.22 8.19 -14.74
CA LEU A 180 -7.60 7.68 -14.70
C LEU A 180 -8.25 8.03 -16.04
N PRO A 181 -9.03 7.13 -16.66
CA PRO A 181 -9.77 7.43 -17.88
C PRO A 181 -10.56 8.72 -17.66
N LYS A 182 -10.65 9.58 -18.68
CA LYS A 182 -11.40 10.86 -18.59
C LYS A 182 -12.87 10.68 -18.15
N ASP A 183 -13.38 9.46 -18.27
CA ASP A 183 -14.75 9.07 -17.94
C ASP A 183 -14.89 8.47 -16.52
N GLU A 184 -13.79 8.18 -15.82
CA GLU A 184 -13.83 7.89 -14.39
C GLU A 184 -13.89 9.22 -13.63
N GLY A 185 -15.11 9.61 -13.26
CA GLY A 185 -15.33 10.78 -12.42
C GLY A 185 -14.44 10.71 -11.17
N LEU A 186 -13.60 11.72 -10.98
CA LEU A 186 -12.82 11.89 -9.76
C LEU A 186 -13.74 11.64 -8.55
N LEU A 187 -13.28 10.81 -7.61
CA LEU A 187 -14.01 10.61 -6.37
C LEU A 187 -14.36 11.97 -5.75
N ALA A 188 -15.59 12.12 -5.30
CA ALA A 188 -16.04 13.36 -4.67
C ALA A 188 -15.07 13.77 -3.55
N SER A 189 -14.89 15.08 -3.36
CA SER A 189 -13.86 15.60 -2.44
C SER A 189 -14.06 15.20 -0.97
N ASN A 190 -15.26 14.74 -0.62
CA ASN A 190 -15.63 14.23 0.69
C ASN A 190 -15.52 12.70 0.81
N ILE A 191 -15.05 11.99 -0.22
CA ILE A 191 -14.72 10.56 -0.12
C ILE A 191 -13.30 10.43 0.44
N VAL A 192 -13.19 9.70 1.55
CA VAL A 192 -11.90 9.23 2.06
C VAL A 192 -11.66 7.82 1.55
N THR A 193 -10.43 7.57 1.10
CA THR A 193 -9.93 6.22 0.82
C THR A 193 -8.81 5.88 1.79
N ILE A 194 -8.73 4.60 2.16
CA ILE A 194 -7.66 4.08 3.00
C ILE A 194 -7.11 2.78 2.43
N LEU A 195 -5.81 2.58 2.58
CA LEU A 195 -5.14 1.29 2.44
C LEU A 195 -4.80 0.74 3.82
N VAL A 196 -5.15 -0.53 4.06
CA VAL A 196 -4.71 -1.26 5.24
C VAL A 196 -3.51 -2.12 4.84
N LEU A 197 -2.34 -1.82 5.40
CA LEU A 197 -1.09 -2.49 5.04
C LEU A 197 -0.44 -3.12 6.27
N GLU A 198 0.42 -4.10 6.03
CA GLU A 198 1.41 -4.56 7.00
C GLU A 198 2.32 -3.40 7.41
N ARG A 199 2.53 -3.25 8.72
CA ARG A 199 3.51 -2.32 9.28
C ARG A 199 4.91 -2.84 9.01
N LEU A 200 5.79 -1.92 8.65
CA LEU A 200 7.20 -2.17 8.40
C LEU A 200 8.06 -1.38 9.39
N GLY A 201 9.37 -1.57 9.32
CA GLY A 201 10.37 -0.86 10.10
C GLY A 201 10.66 0.54 9.53
N GLU A 202 11.85 1.04 9.84
CA GLU A 202 12.27 2.37 9.42
C GLU A 202 12.68 2.42 7.95
N ALA A 203 12.47 3.59 7.33
CA ALA A 203 12.99 3.87 6.00
C ALA A 203 14.52 3.95 6.03
N LEU A 204 15.15 3.64 4.89
CA LEU A 204 16.58 3.81 4.74
C LEU A 204 16.94 5.30 4.85
N PRO A 205 17.91 5.66 5.72
CA PRO A 205 18.45 7.00 5.77
C PRO A 205 18.92 7.48 4.40
N LEU A 206 18.82 8.79 4.15
CA LEU A 206 19.42 9.38 2.96
C LEU A 206 20.93 9.14 2.99
N GLY A 207 21.49 8.72 1.86
CA GLY A 207 22.91 8.44 1.73
C GLY A 207 23.39 7.09 2.23
N THR A 208 22.50 6.20 2.68
CA THR A 208 22.87 4.83 3.11
C THR A 208 23.76 4.13 2.10
N PHE A 209 23.38 4.12 0.82
CA PHE A 209 24.15 3.38 -0.19
C PHE A 209 25.50 4.02 -0.55
N ARG A 210 25.71 5.30 -0.23
CA ARG A 210 27.00 5.96 -0.39
C ARG A 210 27.98 5.55 0.70
N THR A 211 27.49 5.39 1.93
CA THR A 211 28.32 4.98 3.07
C THR A 211 28.53 3.47 3.13
N ASP A 212 27.51 2.71 2.73
CA ASP A 212 27.51 1.26 2.77
C ASP A 212 26.65 0.70 1.62
N PRO A 213 27.28 0.35 0.47
CA PRO A 213 26.55 -0.20 -0.68
C PRO A 213 26.26 -1.70 -0.53
N THR A 214 26.55 -2.33 0.62
CA THR A 214 26.40 -3.79 0.78
C THR A 214 24.97 -4.29 0.59
N ASP A 215 23.98 -3.45 0.91
CA ASP A 215 22.56 -3.76 0.73
C ASP A 215 22.06 -3.49 -0.71
N PHE A 216 22.82 -2.77 -1.54
CA PHE A 216 22.39 -2.39 -2.88
C PHE A 216 22.05 -3.57 -3.80
N PRO A 217 22.82 -4.69 -3.82
CA PRO A 217 22.45 -5.87 -4.60
C PRO A 217 21.09 -6.48 -4.20
N GLU A 218 20.74 -6.39 -2.91
CA GLU A 218 19.42 -6.85 -2.44
C GLU A 218 18.31 -5.99 -3.06
N ILE A 219 18.48 -4.67 -3.03
CA ILE A 219 17.52 -3.72 -3.61
C ILE A 219 17.40 -3.92 -5.12
N GLN A 220 18.52 -4.12 -5.83
CA GLN A 220 18.48 -4.44 -7.27
C GLN A 220 17.68 -5.72 -7.55
N ALA A 221 17.85 -6.77 -6.73
CA ALA A 221 17.08 -8.01 -6.87
C ALA A 221 15.57 -7.78 -6.62
N MET A 222 15.19 -6.94 -5.66
CA MET A 222 13.80 -6.57 -5.42
C MET A 222 13.14 -5.86 -6.62
N TYR A 223 13.86 -4.93 -7.24
CA TYR A 223 13.38 -4.24 -8.45
C TYR A 223 13.35 -5.17 -9.67
N THR A 224 14.27 -6.14 -9.76
CA THR A 224 14.19 -7.22 -10.76
C THR A 224 12.92 -8.07 -10.56
N ASP A 225 12.60 -8.44 -9.31
CA ASP A 225 11.37 -9.18 -9.00
C ASP A 225 10.11 -8.40 -9.39
N MET A 226 10.06 -7.12 -9.05
CA MET A 226 8.97 -6.22 -9.43
C MET A 226 8.82 -6.10 -10.96
N SER A 227 9.94 -6.05 -11.69
CA SER A 227 9.96 -5.95 -13.15
C SER A 227 9.32 -7.15 -13.85
N THR A 228 9.26 -8.32 -13.20
CA THR A 228 8.56 -9.51 -13.74
C THR A 228 7.03 -9.31 -13.86
N PHE A 229 6.49 -8.29 -13.22
CA PHE A 229 5.07 -7.90 -13.30
C PHE A 229 4.81 -6.76 -14.29
N GLY A 230 5.87 -6.24 -14.95
CA GLY A 230 5.77 -5.08 -15.83
C GLY A 230 5.38 -3.81 -15.08
N VAL A 231 5.69 -3.70 -13.79
CA VAL A 231 5.40 -2.52 -12.97
C VAL A 231 6.66 -1.65 -12.88
N VAL A 232 6.52 -0.36 -13.21
CA VAL A 232 7.53 0.68 -13.00
C VAL A 232 7.22 1.39 -11.69
N HIS A 233 8.17 1.48 -10.76
CA HIS A 233 7.90 2.15 -9.48
C HIS A 233 7.67 3.67 -9.65
N HIS A 234 8.38 4.28 -10.60
CA HIS A 234 8.43 5.72 -10.92
C HIS A 234 9.01 6.63 -9.81
N HIS A 235 8.71 6.36 -8.55
CA HIS A 235 9.16 7.15 -7.41
C HIS A 235 10.22 6.43 -6.56
N MET A 236 11.37 6.11 -7.16
CA MET A 236 12.48 5.49 -6.43
C MET A 236 13.14 6.50 -5.49
N ALA A 237 13.13 6.22 -4.19
CA ALA A 237 13.80 7.02 -3.17
C ALA A 237 14.18 6.13 -1.99
N THR A 238 15.23 6.49 -1.23
CA THR A 238 15.60 5.76 -0.01
C THR A 238 14.48 5.78 1.03
N SER A 239 13.67 6.85 1.06
CA SER A 239 12.47 6.96 1.90
C SER A 239 11.37 5.93 1.55
N ASN A 240 11.40 5.38 0.33
CA ASN A 240 10.45 4.38 -0.15
C ASN A 240 11.02 2.94 -0.07
N ILE A 241 12.18 2.78 0.55
CA ILE A 241 12.80 1.50 0.88
C ILE A 241 12.83 1.39 2.40
N VAL A 242 12.02 0.49 2.95
CA VAL A 242 11.85 0.35 4.41
C VAL A 242 12.28 -1.03 4.87
N LYS A 243 12.80 -1.14 6.09
CA LYS A 243 13.17 -2.43 6.68
C LYS A 243 11.93 -3.29 6.93
N ALA A 244 12.07 -4.60 6.75
CA ALA A 244 11.13 -5.56 7.30
C ALA A 244 11.21 -5.54 8.83
N LEU A 245 10.09 -5.81 9.51
CA LEU A 245 10.12 -5.97 10.96
C LEU A 245 10.81 -7.28 11.35
N ASP A 246 11.62 -7.22 12.40
CA ASP A 246 12.24 -8.39 13.00
C ASP A 246 11.16 -9.38 13.51
N GLY A 247 11.42 -10.67 13.35
CA GLY A 247 10.50 -11.71 13.83
C GLY A 247 9.16 -11.71 13.09
N ALA A 248 9.19 -11.54 11.76
CA ALA A 248 8.01 -11.53 10.91
C ALA A 248 7.01 -12.62 11.33
N ALA A 249 5.80 -12.20 11.72
CA ALA A 249 4.76 -13.09 12.23
C ALA A 249 4.31 -14.15 11.19
N LEU A 250 4.70 -13.95 9.94
CA LEU A 250 4.33 -14.76 8.79
C LEU A 250 5.59 -15.20 8.02
N PRO A 251 5.60 -16.40 7.42
CA PRO A 251 6.72 -16.87 6.60
C PRO A 251 7.04 -15.88 5.47
N VAL A 252 8.33 -15.67 5.22
CA VAL A 252 8.84 -14.86 4.11
C VAL A 252 9.27 -15.81 3.00
N LEU A 253 8.78 -15.56 1.78
CA LEU A 253 9.21 -16.30 0.59
C LEU A 253 10.57 -15.80 0.12
N THR A 254 11.36 -16.68 -0.49
CA THR A 254 12.59 -16.32 -1.21
C THR A 254 12.30 -16.09 -2.69
N SER A 255 13.15 -15.31 -3.34
CA SER A 255 13.06 -15.06 -4.78
C SER A 255 14.10 -15.90 -5.54
N PRO A 256 13.83 -16.28 -6.80
CA PRO A 256 14.89 -16.77 -7.70
C PRO A 256 16.08 -15.81 -7.83
N ASN A 257 15.85 -14.50 -7.66
CA ASN A 257 16.87 -13.45 -7.75
C ASN A 257 17.55 -13.14 -6.40
N TRP A 258 17.05 -13.70 -5.29
CA TRP A 258 17.63 -13.51 -3.96
C TRP A 258 17.40 -14.72 -3.05
N THR A 259 18.50 -15.39 -2.69
CA THR A 259 18.47 -16.69 -2.00
C THR A 259 18.14 -16.60 -0.51
N LYS A 260 18.11 -15.38 0.05
CA LYS A 260 17.79 -15.12 1.45
C LYS A 260 16.44 -14.43 1.56
N PRO A 261 15.79 -14.43 2.73
CA PRO A 261 14.67 -13.53 2.97
C PRO A 261 15.11 -12.08 2.79
N TYR A 262 14.36 -11.30 2.02
CA TYR A 262 14.60 -9.86 1.91
C TYR A 262 14.42 -9.19 3.27
N GLN A 263 15.40 -8.37 3.64
CA GLN A 263 15.45 -7.48 4.79
C GLN A 263 14.71 -6.17 4.52
N TYR A 264 14.47 -5.82 3.25
CA TYR A 264 13.81 -4.58 2.85
C TYR A 264 12.46 -4.83 2.18
N ARG A 265 11.64 -3.78 2.07
CA ARG A 265 10.39 -3.74 1.32
C ARG A 265 10.30 -2.42 0.55
N LEU A 266 9.74 -2.49 -0.65
CA LEU A 266 9.38 -1.32 -1.45
C LEU A 266 7.97 -0.85 -1.08
N ILE A 267 7.77 0.46 -0.97
CA ILE A 267 6.50 1.08 -0.62
C ILE A 267 6.20 2.28 -1.51
N ASP A 268 4.96 2.80 -1.42
CA ASP A 268 4.52 4.03 -2.08
C ASP A 268 4.31 3.93 -3.59
N PHE A 269 3.44 3.01 -4.00
CA PHE A 269 3.17 2.71 -5.41
C PHE A 269 2.10 3.61 -6.06
N HIS A 270 1.88 4.82 -5.55
CA HIS A 270 0.81 5.71 -6.05
C HIS A 270 1.14 6.36 -7.40
N GLU A 271 2.43 6.49 -7.73
CA GLU A 271 2.90 6.90 -9.06
C GLU A 271 3.33 5.73 -9.93
N SER A 272 3.27 4.49 -9.42
CA SER A 272 3.69 3.32 -10.17
C SER A 272 2.67 2.97 -11.24
N PHE A 273 3.16 2.56 -12.40
CA PHE A 273 2.32 2.24 -13.56
C PHE A 273 2.79 0.97 -14.26
N LYS A 274 1.87 0.37 -15.03
CA LYS A 274 2.13 -0.86 -15.78
C LYS A 274 2.63 -0.54 -17.18
N VAL A 275 3.64 -1.27 -17.63
CA VAL A 275 4.22 -1.23 -18.98
C VAL A 275 4.22 -2.63 -19.60
N ASN A 276 4.38 -2.70 -20.92
CA ASN A 276 4.52 -3.95 -21.67
C ASN A 276 5.95 -4.18 -22.17
N ILE A 277 6.95 -3.79 -21.37
CA ILE A 277 8.36 -4.06 -21.63
C ILE A 277 8.71 -5.48 -21.14
N GLU A 278 9.60 -6.16 -21.84
CA GLU A 278 10.19 -7.42 -21.39
C GLU A 278 10.86 -7.26 -19.98
N PRO A 279 10.63 -8.20 -19.03
CA PRO A 279 11.10 -8.06 -17.65
C PRO A 279 12.58 -7.75 -17.46
N SER A 280 13.48 -8.39 -18.21
CA SER A 280 14.92 -8.15 -18.07
C SER A 280 15.33 -6.75 -18.54
N ARG A 281 14.69 -6.26 -19.61
CA ARG A 281 14.87 -4.88 -20.10
C ARG A 281 14.29 -3.86 -19.11
N LEU A 282 13.14 -4.14 -18.52
CA LEU A 282 12.56 -3.28 -17.49
C LEU A 282 13.47 -3.22 -16.24
N ALA A 283 13.97 -4.38 -15.79
CA ALA A 283 14.90 -4.44 -14.67
C ALA A 283 16.16 -3.60 -14.92
N ALA A 284 16.72 -3.65 -16.13
CA ALA A 284 17.87 -2.82 -16.50
C ALA A 284 17.56 -1.31 -16.44
N ILE A 285 16.36 -0.88 -16.85
CA ILE A 285 15.92 0.53 -16.73
C ILE A 285 15.80 0.93 -15.26
N GLU A 286 15.17 0.09 -14.44
CA GLU A 286 15.01 0.33 -13.00
C GLU A 286 16.38 0.38 -12.30
N HIS A 287 17.34 -0.45 -12.70
CA HIS A 287 18.71 -0.43 -12.17
C HIS A 287 19.44 0.87 -12.48
N VAL A 288 19.28 1.43 -13.68
CA VAL A 288 19.81 2.77 -14.00
C VAL A 288 19.18 3.85 -13.11
N GLY A 289 17.90 3.70 -12.77
CA GLY A 289 17.23 4.55 -11.78
C GLY A 289 17.85 4.43 -10.39
N LEU A 290 18.11 3.20 -9.94
CA LEU A 290 18.77 2.93 -8.65
C LEU A 290 20.21 3.46 -8.59
N GLU A 291 20.96 3.41 -9.70
CA GLU A 291 22.30 3.99 -9.77
C GLU A 291 22.28 5.51 -9.55
N ARG A 292 21.19 6.21 -9.85
CA ARG A 292 21.05 7.62 -9.47
C ARG A 292 20.95 7.79 -7.97
N LEU A 293 20.31 6.87 -7.24
CA LEU A 293 20.28 6.90 -5.78
C LEU A 293 21.66 6.72 -5.14
N LEU A 294 22.59 6.02 -5.82
CA LEU A 294 23.99 5.96 -5.40
C LEU A 294 24.70 7.32 -5.55
N ASN A 295 24.31 8.10 -6.55
CA ASN A 295 24.98 9.33 -6.99
C ASN A 295 24.35 10.63 -6.45
N GLU A 296 23.06 10.62 -6.12
CA GLU A 296 22.31 11.75 -5.53
C GLU A 296 22.48 11.85 -3.99
N ALA A 297 23.33 10.99 -3.43
CA ALA A 297 23.68 10.88 -2.01
C ALA A 297 24.97 11.64 -1.60
#